data_AF-A0A0D2Q5R1-F1
#
_entry.id   AF-A0A0D2Q5R1-F1
#
_cell.length_a   1.000
_cell.length_b   1.000
_cell.length_c   1.000
_cell.angle_alpha   90.00
_cell.angle_beta   90.00
_cell.angle_gamma   90.00
#
_symmetry.space_group_name_H-M   'P 1'
#
loop_
_entity.id
_entity.type
_entity.pdbx_description
1 polymer ?
#
loop_
_entity_poly.entity_id
_entity_poly.type
_entity_poly.pdbx_seq_one_letter_code
_entity_poly.pdbx_strand_id
1 'polypeptide(L)'
;MFSMRIISLAVVLLGSLAVNAAPMPAVKANHVHPGSVFVAKPVHFDPPHPGHSASTGARNHPVIALGHPDHDGWVPVAAVSHNHPAHMGETHEAHHYDGHTHADGHGSFSAGSHIAVQKPTHVHIDDLHHVSADSNLPARLHPTDTNNLVNAVHQSSGNPISTNPRIVTPPPTTPPWRKGN
;
A
#
# COMPACT_ATOMS: atom_id res chain seq x y z
N MET A 1 9.11 54.48 -8.64
CA MET A 1 7.96 53.61 -8.95
C MET A 1 8.20 52.30 -8.20
N PHE A 2 7.54 52.10 -7.05
CA PHE A 2 7.75 50.93 -6.20
C PHE A 2 6.83 49.79 -6.64
N SER A 3 7.45 48.62 -6.88
CA SER A 3 6.81 47.39 -7.33
C SER A 3 6.16 46.68 -6.14
N MET A 4 4.83 46.52 -6.16
CA MET A 4 4.10 45.68 -5.21
C MET A 4 4.21 44.21 -5.62
N ARG A 5 4.88 43.40 -4.81
CA ARG A 5 4.78 41.94 -4.86
C ARG A 5 3.68 41.49 -3.89
N ILE A 6 2.60 40.98 -4.44
CA ILE A 6 1.50 40.35 -3.70
C ILE A 6 2.00 38.98 -3.23
N ILE A 7 2.16 38.81 -1.93
CA ILE A 7 2.46 37.51 -1.31
C ILE A 7 1.10 36.85 -1.04
N SER A 8 0.74 35.87 -1.87
CA SER A 8 -0.42 35.01 -1.65
C SER A 8 -0.19 34.15 -0.41
N LEU A 9 -0.87 34.48 0.68
CA LEU A 9 -0.94 33.67 1.88
C LEU A 9 -1.99 32.57 1.68
N ALA A 10 -1.57 31.39 1.22
CA ALA A 10 -2.45 30.22 1.15
C ALA A 10 -2.63 29.65 2.56
N VAL A 11 -3.85 29.77 3.09
CA VAL A 11 -4.26 29.16 4.36
C VAL A 11 -4.36 27.64 4.16
N VAL A 12 -3.38 26.91 4.69
CA VAL A 12 -3.41 25.44 4.77
C VAL A 12 -4.43 25.06 5.85
N LEU A 13 -5.66 24.74 5.43
CA LEU A 13 -6.66 24.14 6.32
C LEU A 13 -6.24 22.69 6.62
N LEU A 14 -5.54 22.56 7.73
CA LEU A 14 -5.09 21.34 8.38
C LEU A 14 -6.30 20.55 8.91
N GLY A 15 -6.86 19.67 8.07
CA GLY A 15 -7.76 18.61 8.51
C GLY A 15 -7.03 17.67 9.47
N SER A 16 -7.29 17.84 10.76
CA SER A 16 -6.67 17.07 11.84
C SER A 16 -7.44 15.77 12.02
N LEU A 17 -6.90 14.66 11.54
CA LEU A 17 -7.34 13.33 11.97
C LEU A 17 -6.49 12.92 13.17
N ALA A 18 -6.90 13.37 14.36
CA ALA A 18 -6.47 12.76 15.60
C ALA A 18 -7.22 11.42 15.73
N VAL A 19 -6.58 10.32 15.36
CA VAL A 19 -7.15 8.98 15.48
C VAL A 19 -6.87 8.47 16.89
N ASN A 20 -7.94 8.11 17.61
CA ASN A 20 -7.88 7.43 18.90
C ASN A 20 -6.98 6.19 18.81
N ALA A 21 -6.01 6.09 19.73
CA ALA A 21 -5.01 5.03 19.79
C ALA A 21 -5.56 3.73 20.40
N ALA A 22 -6.67 3.20 19.87
CA ALA A 22 -6.99 1.79 20.08
C ALA A 22 -5.99 0.97 19.23
N PRO A 23 -5.32 -0.06 19.78
CA PRO A 23 -4.46 -0.92 18.99
C PRO A 23 -5.30 -1.60 17.91
N MET A 24 -5.04 -1.22 16.66
CA MET A 24 -5.62 -1.87 15.49
C MET A 24 -5.22 -3.36 15.50
N PRO A 25 -6.10 -4.28 15.10
CA PRO A 25 -5.73 -5.70 15.03
C PRO A 25 -4.50 -5.88 14.14
N ALA A 26 -3.54 -6.69 14.61
CA ALA A 26 -2.33 -6.99 13.85
C ALA A 26 -2.67 -7.71 12.53
N VAL A 27 -2.02 -7.32 11.45
CA VAL A 27 -2.13 -7.99 10.15
C VAL A 27 -1.45 -9.35 10.25
N LYS A 28 -2.12 -10.40 9.76
CA LYS A 28 -1.61 -11.77 9.73
C LYS A 28 -1.38 -12.22 8.29
N ALA A 29 -0.50 -13.19 8.08
CA ALA A 29 -0.14 -13.66 6.74
C ALA A 29 -1.35 -14.08 5.90
N ASN A 30 -2.33 -14.72 6.54
CA ASN A 30 -3.59 -15.13 5.92
C ASN A 30 -4.60 -13.98 5.70
N HIS A 31 -4.25 -12.73 6.02
CA HIS A 31 -5.05 -11.54 5.66
C HIS A 31 -4.48 -10.86 4.39
N VAL A 32 -3.22 -11.13 4.05
CA VAL A 32 -2.52 -10.49 2.93
C VAL A 32 -2.72 -11.31 1.66
N HIS A 33 -3.44 -10.71 0.71
CA HIS A 33 -3.71 -11.29 -0.60
C HIS A 33 -3.56 -10.18 -1.65
N PRO A 34 -3.36 -10.53 -2.93
CA PRO A 34 -3.42 -9.54 -4.00
C PRO A 34 -4.71 -8.71 -3.92
N GLY A 35 -4.56 -7.39 -3.98
CA GLY A 35 -5.63 -6.41 -3.88
C GLY A 35 -6.05 -6.03 -2.46
N SER A 36 -5.52 -6.69 -1.42
CA SER A 36 -5.73 -6.23 -0.04
C SER A 36 -5.10 -4.85 0.15
N VAL A 37 -5.83 -3.96 0.82
CA VAL A 37 -5.38 -2.60 1.09
C VAL A 37 -5.06 -2.46 2.56
N PHE A 38 -3.87 -1.95 2.83
CA PHE A 38 -3.36 -1.69 4.15
C PHE A 38 -2.87 -0.25 4.23
N VAL A 39 -2.43 0.15 5.41
CA VAL A 39 -1.61 1.32 5.59
C VAL A 39 -0.27 0.93 6.20
N ALA A 40 0.79 1.58 5.74
CA ALA A 40 2.15 1.39 6.24
C ALA A 40 2.91 2.71 6.23
N LYS A 41 3.92 2.82 7.08
CA LYS A 41 4.79 4.00 7.09
C LYS A 41 5.89 3.83 6.04
N PRO A 42 6.20 4.86 5.23
CA PRO A 42 7.26 4.79 4.23
C PRO A 42 8.66 4.46 4.77
N VAL A 43 8.90 4.63 6.07
CA VAL A 43 10.17 4.22 6.72
C VAL A 43 10.37 2.69 6.74
N HIS A 44 9.30 1.92 6.59
CA HIS A 44 9.32 0.45 6.55
C HIS A 44 9.35 -0.11 5.12
N PHE A 45 9.55 0.74 4.11
CA PHE A 45 9.56 0.33 2.71
C PHE A 45 10.97 -0.17 2.35
N ASP A 46 11.07 -1.29 1.64
CA ASP A 46 12.32 -1.87 1.15
C ASP A 46 12.31 -1.98 -0.39
N PRO A 47 13.24 -1.30 -1.10
CA PRO A 47 14.32 -0.46 -0.56
C PRO A 47 13.81 0.83 0.09
N PRO A 48 14.51 1.36 1.12
CA PRO A 48 14.19 2.66 1.69
C PRO A 48 14.16 3.73 0.61
N HIS A 49 13.06 4.46 0.52
CA HIS A 49 12.93 5.49 -0.50
C HIS A 49 13.75 6.74 -0.12
N PRO A 50 14.51 7.33 -1.06
CA PRO A 50 15.23 8.58 -0.82
C PRO A 50 14.30 9.71 -0.36
N GLY A 51 14.71 10.46 0.68
CA GLY A 51 13.92 11.57 1.24
C GLY A 51 12.93 11.19 2.34
N HIS A 52 12.79 9.90 2.66
CA HIS A 52 12.02 9.43 3.81
C HIS A 52 12.89 9.45 5.07
N SER A 53 13.23 10.65 5.56
CA SER A 53 13.85 10.82 6.88
C SER A 53 12.82 10.60 7.99
N ALA A 54 13.27 10.15 9.16
CA ALA A 54 12.47 9.72 10.32
C ALA A 54 11.35 10.69 10.81
N SER A 55 11.32 11.95 10.34
CA SER A 55 10.27 12.93 10.66
C SER A 55 9.13 13.01 9.63
N THR A 56 9.36 12.65 8.36
CA THR A 56 8.34 12.65 7.29
C THR A 56 7.75 11.27 7.03
N GLY A 57 8.46 10.20 7.41
CA GLY A 57 7.96 8.82 7.41
C GLY A 57 7.00 8.46 8.56
N ALA A 58 6.50 9.44 9.33
CA ALA A 58 5.69 9.16 10.51
C ALA A 58 4.23 8.81 10.22
N ARG A 59 3.73 9.17 9.02
CA ARG A 59 2.32 8.97 8.65
C ARG A 59 2.13 7.68 7.88
N ASN A 60 0.99 7.07 8.12
CA ASN A 60 0.52 5.89 7.42
C ASN A 60 0.06 6.29 6.01
N HIS A 61 0.61 5.63 5.00
CA HIS A 61 0.19 5.74 3.60
C HIS A 61 -0.55 4.48 3.19
N PRO A 62 -1.63 4.58 2.38
CA PRO A 62 -2.26 3.39 1.85
C PRO A 62 -1.29 2.65 0.93
N VAL A 63 -1.27 1.33 1.05
CA VAL A 63 -0.49 0.42 0.23
C VAL A 63 -1.40 -0.72 -0.22
N ILE A 64 -1.21 -1.18 -1.45
CA ILE A 64 -2.00 -2.27 -2.03
C ILE A 64 -1.08 -3.46 -2.22
N ALA A 65 -1.42 -4.59 -1.61
CA ALA A 65 -0.67 -5.83 -1.77
C ALA A 65 -0.78 -6.32 -3.22
N LEU A 66 0.37 -6.55 -3.85
CA LEU A 66 0.48 -7.07 -5.22
C LEU A 66 0.59 -8.61 -5.22
N GLY A 67 0.90 -9.19 -4.07
CA GLY A 67 1.20 -10.61 -3.89
C GLY A 67 0.91 -11.06 -2.46
N HIS A 68 1.18 -12.34 -2.20
CA HIS A 68 1.22 -12.88 -0.85
C HIS A 68 2.56 -12.53 -0.17
N PRO A 69 2.63 -12.56 1.17
CA PRO A 69 3.90 -12.49 1.87
C PRO A 69 4.82 -13.65 1.44
N ASP A 70 6.12 -13.40 1.35
CA ASP A 70 7.10 -14.45 1.17
C ASP A 70 7.41 -15.20 2.49
N HIS A 71 8.38 -16.11 2.44
CA HIS A 71 8.79 -16.90 3.61
C HIS A 71 9.38 -16.07 4.77
N ASP A 72 9.86 -14.86 4.48
CA ASP A 72 10.43 -13.92 5.43
C ASP A 72 9.42 -12.86 5.86
N GLY A 73 8.16 -12.95 5.39
CA GLY A 73 7.09 -12.03 5.74
C GLY A 73 7.06 -10.74 4.92
N TRP A 74 7.86 -10.63 3.85
CA TRP A 74 7.85 -9.46 2.97
C TRP A 74 6.71 -9.51 1.97
N VAL A 75 5.98 -8.41 1.85
CA VAL A 75 4.84 -8.27 0.96
C VAL A 75 5.20 -7.28 -0.15
N PRO A 76 5.13 -7.67 -1.44
CA PRO A 76 5.25 -6.70 -2.52
C PRO A 76 4.01 -5.81 -2.53
N VAL A 77 4.20 -4.50 -2.53
CA VAL A 77 3.13 -3.51 -2.47
C VAL A 77 3.31 -2.39 -3.49
N ALA A 78 2.18 -1.84 -3.94
CA ALA A 78 2.13 -0.55 -4.63
C ALA A 78 1.69 0.53 -3.64
N ALA A 79 2.47 1.61 -3.55
CA ALA A 79 2.16 2.72 -2.65
C ALA A 79 1.12 3.65 -3.28
N VAL A 80 0.20 4.16 -2.47
CA VAL A 80 -0.80 5.17 -2.84
C VAL A 80 -0.45 6.50 -2.19
N SER A 81 -0.43 7.57 -2.97
CA SER A 81 -0.13 8.92 -2.48
C SER A 81 -0.71 9.98 -3.40
N HIS A 82 -1.06 11.14 -2.85
CA HIS A 82 -1.32 12.35 -3.66
C HIS A 82 -0.05 12.97 -4.24
N ASN A 83 1.11 12.64 -3.66
CA ASN A 83 2.39 13.19 -4.06
C ASN A 83 3.44 12.09 -3.93
N HIS A 84 3.71 11.40 -5.04
CA HIS A 84 4.81 10.45 -5.09
C HIS A 84 6.12 11.18 -5.32
N PRO A 85 7.20 10.80 -4.63
CA PRO A 85 8.51 11.35 -4.94
C PRO A 85 8.94 10.90 -6.34
N ALA A 86 9.62 11.79 -7.08
CA ALA A 86 9.95 11.59 -8.50
C ALA A 86 10.71 10.28 -8.79
N HIS A 87 11.45 9.74 -7.82
CA HIS A 87 12.18 8.49 -8.00
C HIS A 87 11.29 7.25 -8.10
N MET A 88 10.00 7.32 -7.71
CA MET A 88 9.02 6.24 -7.88
C MET A 88 8.67 5.98 -9.35
N GLY A 89 9.06 6.89 -10.24
CA GLY A 89 8.85 6.75 -11.67
C GLY A 89 7.40 7.01 -12.07
N GLU A 90 6.91 6.27 -13.04
CA GLU A 90 5.54 6.33 -13.54
C GLU A 90 4.53 5.98 -12.44
N THR A 91 3.48 6.80 -12.37
CA THR A 91 2.36 6.64 -11.45
C THR A 91 1.06 6.79 -12.21
N HIS A 92 0.03 6.04 -11.82
CA HIS A 92 -1.30 6.12 -12.42
C HIS A 92 -2.32 6.65 -11.41
N GLU A 93 -3.39 7.30 -11.87
CA GLU A 93 -4.46 7.74 -10.96
C GLU A 93 -5.14 6.52 -10.31
N ALA A 94 -5.32 6.56 -8.99
CA ALA A 94 -5.76 5.41 -8.22
C ALA A 94 -7.21 4.98 -8.56
N HIS A 95 -8.05 5.92 -8.97
CA HIS A 95 -9.43 5.64 -9.33
C HIS A 95 -9.57 4.79 -10.62
N HIS A 96 -8.50 4.64 -11.41
CA HIS A 96 -8.49 3.66 -12.50
C HIS A 96 -8.56 2.22 -11.99
N TYR A 97 -8.27 2.00 -10.70
CA TYR A 97 -8.17 0.70 -10.05
C TYR A 97 -9.15 0.53 -8.89
N ASP A 98 -10.23 1.30 -8.86
CA ASP A 98 -11.32 1.09 -7.90
C ASP A 98 -12.72 1.16 -8.52
N GLY A 99 -12.85 1.18 -9.86
CA GLY A 99 -14.16 1.33 -10.51
C GLY A 99 -15.18 0.26 -10.12
N HIS A 100 -14.78 -1.02 -10.08
CA HIS A 100 -15.66 -2.10 -9.62
C HIS A 100 -15.77 -2.11 -8.10
N THR A 101 -14.65 -1.87 -7.41
CA THR A 101 -14.57 -1.79 -5.94
C THR A 101 -15.56 -0.76 -5.38
N HIS A 102 -15.63 0.41 -6.02
CA HIS A 102 -16.52 1.50 -5.69
C HIS A 102 -17.98 1.16 -6.01
N ALA A 103 -18.24 0.57 -7.18
CA ALA A 103 -19.57 0.13 -7.59
C ALA A 103 -20.19 -0.90 -6.63
N ASP A 104 -19.36 -1.77 -6.04
CA ASP A 104 -19.76 -2.76 -5.04
C ASP A 104 -19.95 -2.18 -3.63
N GLY A 105 -19.70 -0.88 -3.44
CA GLY A 105 -19.87 -0.20 -2.15
C GLY A 105 -18.76 -0.48 -1.15
N HIS A 106 -17.59 -0.92 -1.61
CA HIS A 106 -16.46 -1.25 -0.74
C HIS A 106 -15.51 -0.08 -0.45
N GLY A 107 -15.88 1.15 -0.82
CA GLY A 107 -15.06 2.35 -0.66
C GLY A 107 -14.36 2.76 -1.96
N SER A 108 -13.53 3.80 -1.89
CA SER A 108 -12.78 4.30 -3.04
C SER A 108 -11.56 5.11 -2.62
N PHE A 109 -10.61 5.28 -3.53
CA PHE A 109 -9.52 6.21 -3.38
C PHE A 109 -9.99 7.64 -3.60
N SER A 110 -9.44 8.57 -2.83
CA SER A 110 -9.75 9.99 -3.01
C SER A 110 -9.24 10.51 -4.36
N ALA A 111 -9.96 11.46 -4.95
CA ALA A 111 -9.53 12.13 -6.18
C ALA A 111 -8.10 12.71 -6.05
N GLY A 112 -7.32 12.61 -7.12
CA GLY A 112 -5.91 13.01 -7.12
C GLY A 112 -4.98 12.07 -6.35
N SER A 113 -5.44 10.90 -5.89
CA SER A 113 -4.55 9.84 -5.41
C SER A 113 -3.91 9.15 -6.60
N HIS A 114 -2.62 8.80 -6.48
CA HIS A 114 -1.87 8.08 -7.49
C HIS A 114 -1.25 6.81 -6.91
N ILE A 115 -1.07 5.79 -7.74
CA ILE A 115 -0.43 4.52 -7.41
C ILE A 115 0.94 4.46 -8.12
N ALA A 116 2.00 4.13 -7.38
CA ALA A 116 3.32 3.89 -7.95
C ALA A 116 3.36 2.54 -8.67
N VAL A 117 3.41 2.56 -10.01
CA VAL A 117 3.36 1.34 -10.84
C VAL A 117 4.72 0.91 -11.38
N GLN A 118 5.66 1.84 -11.58
CA GLN A 118 6.96 1.52 -12.15
C GLN A 118 7.93 0.90 -11.14
N LYS A 119 7.91 1.38 -9.91
CA LYS A 119 8.82 0.94 -8.84
C LYS A 119 8.03 0.51 -7.61
N PRO A 120 7.40 -0.68 -7.64
CA PRO A 120 6.81 -1.25 -6.44
C PRO A 120 7.88 -1.48 -5.37
N THR A 121 7.46 -1.57 -4.11
CA THR A 121 8.33 -1.75 -2.94
C THR A 121 7.88 -2.97 -2.14
N HIS A 122 8.65 -3.36 -1.13
CA HIS A 122 8.25 -4.36 -0.16
C HIS A 122 8.00 -3.72 1.19
N VAL A 123 7.10 -4.33 1.98
CA VAL A 123 6.85 -3.99 3.37
C VAL A 123 6.73 -5.29 4.15
N HIS A 124 7.38 -5.38 5.31
CA HIS A 124 7.24 -6.55 6.17
C HIS A 124 5.83 -6.58 6.78
N ILE A 125 5.27 -7.77 6.94
CA ILE A 125 3.88 -7.92 7.39
C ILE A 125 3.58 -7.29 8.76
N ASP A 126 4.57 -7.29 9.66
CA ASP A 126 4.44 -6.67 10.98
C ASP A 126 4.31 -5.13 10.93
N ASP A 127 4.72 -4.52 9.82
CA ASP A 127 4.62 -3.08 9.56
C ASP A 127 3.36 -2.71 8.74
N LEU A 128 2.53 -3.70 8.38
CA LEU A 128 1.23 -3.49 7.77
C LEU A 128 0.16 -3.29 8.84
N HIS A 129 -0.74 -2.34 8.60
CA HIS A 129 -1.91 -2.09 9.43
C HIS A 129 -3.17 -2.07 8.58
N HIS A 130 -4.29 -2.54 9.13
CA HIS A 130 -5.58 -2.41 8.43
C HIS A 130 -5.92 -0.94 8.16
N VAL A 131 -6.68 -0.68 7.10
CA VAL A 131 -7.31 0.64 6.93
C VAL A 131 -8.31 0.88 8.07
N SER A 132 -8.44 2.14 8.51
CA SER A 132 -9.47 2.49 9.50
C SER A 132 -10.85 2.40 8.86
N ALA A 133 -11.86 1.93 9.61
CA ALA A 133 -13.25 1.89 9.16
C ALA A 133 -13.77 3.29 8.74
N ASP A 134 -13.21 4.36 9.30
CA ASP A 134 -13.61 5.74 9.02
C ASP A 134 -12.89 6.36 7.80
N SER A 135 -11.97 5.63 7.14
CA SER A 135 -11.08 6.21 6.12
C SER A 135 -11.66 6.27 4.69
N ASN A 136 -12.86 5.72 4.47
CA ASN A 136 -13.48 5.49 3.14
C ASN A 136 -12.61 4.66 2.16
N LEU A 137 -11.38 4.28 2.55
CA LEU A 137 -10.52 3.44 1.77
C LEU A 137 -11.12 2.04 1.71
N PRO A 138 -11.05 1.38 0.55
CA PRO A 138 -11.42 -0.01 0.48
C PRO A 138 -10.46 -0.84 1.33
N ALA A 139 -10.97 -1.85 2.02
CA ALA A 139 -10.13 -2.86 2.67
C ALA A 139 -9.52 -3.84 1.66
N ARG A 140 -10.16 -3.96 0.50
CA ARG A 140 -9.75 -4.82 -0.60
C ARG A 140 -10.31 -4.29 -1.91
N LEU A 141 -9.52 -4.38 -2.97
CA LEU A 141 -9.97 -4.14 -4.33
C LEU A 141 -10.79 -5.32 -4.86
N HIS A 142 -11.73 -5.03 -5.75
CA HIS A 142 -12.41 -6.02 -6.55
C HIS A 142 -11.37 -6.85 -7.35
N PRO A 143 -11.58 -8.15 -7.59
CA PRO A 143 -10.63 -8.98 -8.33
C PRO A 143 -10.26 -8.45 -9.72
N THR A 144 -11.23 -7.86 -10.45
CA THR A 144 -10.97 -7.21 -11.75
C THR A 144 -10.00 -6.05 -11.61
N ASP A 145 -10.23 -5.17 -10.65
CA ASP A 145 -9.39 -4.00 -10.41
C ASP A 145 -7.98 -4.41 -9.94
N THR A 146 -7.91 -5.45 -9.10
CA THR A 146 -6.67 -6.08 -8.64
C THR A 146 -5.84 -6.58 -9.82
N ASN A 147 -6.45 -7.35 -10.74
CA ASN A 147 -5.77 -7.87 -11.91
C ASN A 147 -5.27 -6.75 -12.82
N ASN A 148 -6.07 -5.70 -13.02
CA ASN A 148 -5.68 -4.54 -13.80
C ASN A 148 -4.46 -3.84 -13.19
N LEU A 149 -4.44 -3.67 -11.87
CA LEU A 149 -3.31 -3.07 -11.17
C LEU A 149 -2.05 -3.93 -11.30
N VAL A 150 -2.13 -5.23 -11.00
CA VAL A 150 -0.99 -6.15 -11.10
C VAL A 150 -0.43 -6.17 -12.52
N ASN A 151 -1.30 -6.19 -13.54
CA ASN A 151 -0.88 -6.11 -14.94
C ASN A 151 -0.18 -4.79 -15.27
N ALA A 152 -0.67 -3.66 -14.78
CA ALA A 152 -0.04 -2.36 -15.00
C ALA A 152 1.34 -2.27 -14.34
N VAL A 153 1.48 -2.80 -13.12
CA VAL A 153 2.78 -2.86 -12.43
C VAL A 153 3.75 -3.77 -13.19
N HIS A 154 3.31 -4.94 -13.68
CA HIS A 154 4.13 -5.82 -14.53
C HIS A 154 4.61 -5.12 -15.81
N GLN A 155 3.72 -4.39 -16.48
CA GLN A 155 4.04 -3.70 -17.72
C GLN A 155 5.01 -2.54 -17.50
N SER A 156 4.80 -1.73 -16.46
CA SER A 156 5.60 -0.52 -16.20
C SER A 156 6.95 -0.84 -15.57
N SER A 157 7.01 -1.77 -14.61
CA SER A 157 8.25 -2.07 -13.89
C SER A 157 9.26 -2.89 -14.70
N GLY A 158 8.83 -3.53 -15.79
CA GLY A 158 9.69 -4.38 -16.63
C GLY A 158 10.20 -5.66 -15.95
N ASN A 159 9.91 -5.82 -14.66
CA ASN A 159 10.12 -7.03 -13.90
C ASN A 159 8.75 -7.67 -13.70
N PRO A 160 8.62 -9.01 -13.83
CA PRO A 160 7.52 -9.65 -13.14
C PRO A 160 7.65 -9.22 -11.68
N ILE A 161 6.59 -8.64 -11.09
CA ILE A 161 6.47 -8.63 -9.63
C ILE A 161 6.78 -10.06 -9.27
N SER A 162 7.67 -10.31 -8.32
CA SER A 162 7.93 -11.66 -7.86
C SER A 162 6.61 -12.21 -7.30
N THR A 163 5.74 -12.71 -8.19
CA THR A 163 4.63 -13.57 -7.90
C THR A 163 5.34 -14.84 -7.53
N ASN A 164 5.75 -14.92 -6.26
CA ASN A 164 6.51 -16.04 -5.76
C ASN A 164 5.77 -17.31 -6.17
N PRO A 165 6.34 -18.15 -7.05
CA PRO A 165 5.63 -19.28 -7.62
C PRO A 165 5.62 -20.40 -6.59
N ARG A 166 4.82 -20.29 -5.51
CA ARG A 166 4.45 -21.37 -4.58
C ARG A 166 3.49 -20.88 -3.49
N ILE A 167 2.21 -20.81 -3.81
CA ILE A 167 1.18 -21.38 -2.92
C ILE A 167 0.43 -22.41 -3.76
N VAL A 168 1.09 -23.53 -4.02
CA VAL A 168 0.44 -24.80 -4.39
C VAL A 168 0.97 -25.88 -3.46
N THR A 169 0.84 -25.65 -2.15
CA THR A 169 0.73 -26.71 -1.14
C THR A 169 0.42 -26.06 0.20
N PRO A 170 -0.64 -26.46 0.92
CA PRO A 170 -0.73 -26.14 2.34
C PRO A 170 0.53 -26.71 3.02
N PRO A 171 1.08 -26.02 4.03
CA PRO A 171 2.21 -26.56 4.78
C PRO A 171 1.83 -27.96 5.27
N PRO A 172 2.69 -28.98 5.11
CA PRO A 172 2.43 -30.28 5.69
C PRO A 172 2.21 -30.09 7.19
N THR A 173 1.00 -30.44 7.62
CA THR A 173 0.68 -30.64 9.02
C THR A 173 1.74 -31.56 9.63
N THR A 174 2.24 -31.17 10.82
CA THR A 174 3.09 -31.94 11.76
C THR A 174 4.60 -31.61 11.73
N PRO A 175 5.14 -30.98 12.81
CA PRO A 175 6.60 -30.92 13.04
C PRO A 175 7.20 -32.32 13.27
N PRO A 176 8.41 -32.62 12.76
CA PRO A 176 9.01 -33.96 12.81
C PRO A 176 9.57 -34.39 14.18
N TRP A 177 9.35 -33.62 15.26
CA TRP A 177 10.00 -33.89 16.56
C TRP A 177 9.18 -34.77 17.52
N ARG A 178 8.01 -35.30 17.12
CA ARG A 178 7.30 -36.34 17.88
C ARG A 178 7.54 -37.72 17.27
N LYS A 179 8.78 -38.19 17.37
CA LYS A 179 9.13 -39.61 17.44
C LYS A 179 10.03 -39.81 18.64
N GLY A 180 9.51 -40.47 19.68
CA GLY A 180 10.28 -40.89 20.86
C GLY A 180 9.71 -40.42 22.19
N ASN A 181 8.71 -41.12 22.71
CA ASN A 181 8.86 -42.03 23.85
C ASN A 181 7.55 -42.79 24.06
#